data_AF-M2TC76-F1
#
_entry.id   AF-M2TC76-F1
#
_cell.length_a   1.000
_cell.length_b   1.000
_cell.length_c   1.000
_cell.angle_alpha   90.00
_cell.angle_beta   90.00
_cell.angle_gamma   90.00
#
_symmetry.space_group_name_H-M   'P 1'
#
loop_
_entity.id
_entity.type
_entity.pdbx_description
1 polymer ?
#
loop_
_entity_poly.entity_id
_entity_poly.type
_entity_poly.pdbx_seq_one_letter_code
_entity_poly.pdbx_strand_id
1 'polypeptide(L)' 'HIGHCFDYLRQAIMCSADTTLVGALPESAKSGVFEFDGWGFTHMCRNLEDFNSWVSQY' A
#
# COMPACT_ATOMS: atom_id res chain seq x y z
N HIS A 1 -19.60 -23.14 -4.63
CA HIS A 1 -18.21 -23.59 -4.87
C HIS A 1 -17.38 -22.51 -5.55
N ILE A 2 -17.70 -22.07 -6.78
CA ILE A 2 -16.90 -21.04 -7.49
C ILE A 2 -16.77 -19.72 -6.72
N GLY A 3 -17.80 -19.30 -5.98
CA GLY A 3 -17.76 -18.10 -5.13
C GLY A 3 -16.65 -18.14 -4.09
N HIS A 4 -16.43 -19.28 -3.43
CA HIS A 4 -15.36 -19.42 -2.45
C HIS A 4 -13.96 -19.33 -3.07
N CYS A 5 -13.81 -19.78 -4.31
CA CYS A 5 -12.55 -19.64 -5.04
C CYS A 5 -12.22 -18.16 -5.28
N PHE A 6 -13.22 -17.38 -5.69
CA PHE A 6 -13.05 -15.94 -5.87
C PHE A 6 -12.82 -15.20 -4.54
N ASP A 7 -13.50 -15.62 -3.46
CA ASP A 7 -13.27 -15.06 -2.12
C ASP A 7 -11.85 -15.33 -1.63
N TYR A 8 -11.31 -16.51 -1.91
CA TYR A 8 -9.93 -16.88 -1.56
C TYR A 8 -8.92 -16.03 -2.34
N LEU A 9 -9.11 -15.85 -3.65
CA LEU A 9 -8.26 -15.00 -4.48
C LEU A 9 -8.30 -13.54 -4.01
N ARG A 10 -9.50 -13.03 -3.71
CA ARG A 10 -9.68 -11.69 -3.17
C ARG A 10 -8.91 -11.51 -1.87
N GLN A 11 -9.04 -12.46 -0.93
CA GLN A 11 -8.31 -12.44 0.34
C GLN A 11 -6.79 -12.47 0.15
N ALA A 12 -6.30 -13.33 -0.74
CA ALA A 12 -4.87 -13.39 -1.05
C ALA A 12 -4.34 -12.04 -1.57
N ILE A 13 -5.05 -11.41 -2.52
CA ILE A 13 -4.67 -10.10 -3.06
C ILE A 13 -4.67 -9.04 -1.95
N MET A 14 -5.75 -8.94 -1.17
CA MET A 14 -5.89 -7.95 -0.10
C MET A 14 -4.80 -8.08 0.97
N CYS A 15 -4.43 -9.31 1.37
CA CYS A 15 -3.39 -9.53 2.37
C CYS A 15 -1.98 -9.23 1.85
N SER A 16 -1.76 -9.37 0.54
CA SER A 16 -0.48 -9.02 -0.11
C SER A 16 -0.39 -7.56 -0.55
N ALA A 17 -1.51 -6.83 -0.52
CA ALA A 17 -1.55 -5.45 -0.94
C ALA A 17 -0.80 -4.58 0.08
N ASP A 18 0.14 -3.78 -0.42
CA ASP A 18 0.90 -2.84 0.38
C ASP A 18 0.43 -1.41 0.08
N THR A 19 -0.06 -0.73 1.11
CA THR A 19 -0.52 0.67 1.04
C THR A 19 0.48 1.63 1.67
N THR A 20 1.73 1.20 1.87
CA THR A 20 2.78 2.03 2.47
C THR A 20 3.11 3.22 1.56
N LEU A 21 3.02 4.43 2.11
CA LEU A 21 3.43 5.65 1.43
C LEU A 21 4.95 5.69 1.33
N VAL A 22 5.47 5.74 0.11
CA VAL A 22 6.90 5.88 -0.14
C VAL A 22 7.29 7.35 0.03
N GLY A 23 8.20 7.62 0.97
CA GLY A 23 8.79 8.93 1.19
C GLY A 23 9.88 9.24 0.17
N ALA A 24 10.07 10.53 -0.12
CA ALA A 24 11.14 10.97 -1.01
C ALA A 24 12.51 10.75 -0.36
N LEU A 25 13.50 10.43 -1.17
CA LEU A 25 14.89 10.32 -0.73
C LEU A 25 15.39 11.66 -0.14
N PRO A 26 16.27 11.64 0.87
CA PRO A 26 16.86 12.85 1.43
C PRO A 26 17.61 13.70 0.37
N GLU A 27 18.16 13.05 -0.66
CA GLU A 27 18.86 13.71 -1.76
C GLU A 27 17.92 14.43 -2.74
N SER A 28 16.65 14.01 -2.81
CA SER A 28 15.60 14.65 -3.62
C SER A 28 15.40 16.12 -3.25
N ALA A 29 15.62 16.48 -1.98
CA ALA A 29 15.54 17.86 -1.52
C ALA A 29 16.65 18.77 -2.12
N LYS A 30 17.77 18.19 -2.56
CA LYS A 30 18.93 18.92 -3.09
C LYS A 30 18.97 18.97 -4.61
N SER A 31 18.45 17.94 -5.28
CA SER A 31 18.49 17.81 -6.74
C SER A 31 17.31 18.51 -7.44
N GLY A 32 16.24 18.83 -6.72
CA GLY A 32 14.99 19.32 -7.31
C GLY A 32 14.22 18.23 -8.09
N VAL A 33 14.71 16.98 -8.06
CA VAL A 33 14.08 15.80 -8.65
C VAL A 33 13.55 14.94 -7.50
N PHE A 34 12.27 14.60 -7.55
CA PHE A 34 11.65 13.70 -6.58
C PHE A 34 12.04 12.25 -6.91
N GLU A 35 13.06 11.75 -6.23
CA GLU A 35 13.46 10.35 -6.27
C GLU A 35 12.89 9.57 -5.08
N PHE A 36 12.53 8.32 -5.35
CA PHE A 36 11.94 7.37 -4.40
C PHE A 36 12.61 6.01 -4.61
N ASP A 37 13.02 5.33 -3.55
CA ASP A 37 13.71 4.04 -3.63
C ASP A 37 12.93 2.87 -2.98
N GLY A 38 11.93 3.18 -2.16
CA GLY A 38 11.09 2.19 -1.48
C GLY A 38 11.77 1.47 -0.31
N TRP A 39 12.97 1.87 0.11
CA TRP A 39 13.71 1.19 1.19
C TRP A 39 13.52 1.85 2.56
N GLY A 40 13.68 1.06 3.62
CA GLY A 40 13.62 1.57 5.00
C GLY A 40 12.20 1.83 5.52
N PHE A 41 11.17 1.43 4.79
CA PHE A 41 9.78 1.51 5.23
C PHE A 41 9.33 0.22 5.90
N THR A 42 8.57 0.35 6.98
CA THR A 42 7.95 -0.79 7.66
C THR A 42 6.69 -1.20 6.93
N HIS A 43 6.73 -2.36 6.29
CA HIS A 43 5.55 -2.98 5.67
C HIS A 43 4.71 -3.67 6.75
N MET A 44 3.44 -3.28 6.86
CA MET A 44 2.52 -3.84 7.86
C MET A 44 1.16 -4.11 7.23
N CYS A 45 0.59 -5.27 7.57
CA CYS A 45 -0.78 -5.60 7.18
C CYS A 45 -1.75 -4.62 7.87
N ARG A 46 -2.75 -4.13 7.13
CA ARG A 46 -3.75 -3.19 7.63
C ARG A 46 -5.17 -3.71 7.37
N ASN A 47 -6.11 -3.27 8.20
CA ASN A 47 -7.52 -3.52 7.97
C ASN A 47 -7.98 -2.77 6.71
N LEU A 48 -8.54 -3.51 5.76
CA LEU A 48 -8.97 -2.97 4.47
C LEU A 48 -10.20 -2.06 4.58
N GLU A 49 -11.14 -2.34 5.49
CA GLU A 49 -12.31 -1.49 5.70
C GLU A 49 -11.89 -0.13 6.23
N ASP A 50 -11.00 -0.11 7.22
CA ASP A 50 -10.45 1.12 7.78
C ASP A 50 -9.72 1.93 6.69
N PHE A 51 -8.89 1.27 5.88
CA PHE A 51 -8.19 1.90 4.76
C PHE A 51 -9.17 2.51 3.74
N ASN A 52 -10.17 1.74 3.29
CA ASN A 52 -11.15 2.22 2.33
C ASN A 52 -11.96 3.39 2.87
N SER A 53 -12.33 3.35 4.15
CA SER A 53 -13.04 4.45 4.81
C SER A 53 -12.23 5.75 4.78
N TRP A 54 -10.91 5.65 4.99
CA TRP A 54 -9.99 6.79 4.94
C TRP A 54 -9.82 7.33 3.51
N VAL A 55 -9.58 6.47 2.52
CA VAL A 55 -9.39 6.89 1.13
C VAL A 55 -10.65 7.55 0.57
N SER A 56 -11.84 7.02 0.89
CA SER A 56 -13.12 7.54 0.38
C SER A 56 -13.51 8.93 0.88
N GLN A 57 -12.79 9.47 1.87
CA GLN A 57 -13.01 10.82 2.40
C GLN A 57 -12.37 11.92 1.55
N TYR A 58 -11.55 11.54 0.56
CA TYR A 58 -10.84 12.42 -0.36
C TYR A 58 -11.18 12.08 -1.82
#